data_AF-A0A258VRU9-F1
#
_entry.id   AF-A0A258VRU9-F1
#
_cell.length_a   1.000
_cell.length_b   1.000
_cell.length_c   1.000
_cell.angle_alpha   90.00
_cell.angle_beta   90.00
_cell.angle_gamma   90.00
#
_symmetry.space_group_name_H-M   'P 1'
#
loop_
_entity.id
_entity.type
_entity.pdbx_description
1 polymer ?
#
loop_
_entity_poly.entity_id
_entity_poly.type
_entity_poly.pdbx_seq_one_letter_code
_entity_poly.pdbx_strand_id
1 'polypeptide(L)'
;MKSSLILILLSFVSVFLPSNVHAIVDMKNANYSNTWIDFELDGTGYDLKLERTYNSRTLFNGIFGFGWCTNFETKLEITAESNLKVRECGAGSEVLFSPREVGKQEVEKVVDFIIGKMKAEKVAGRTDDFYKKKKEELFEYDDDRAELAKQYGWVTKVVDGTKFMANGKEVENIIFKTTYYERTLPDGSKQRFNPQGQLTHMYDKNSNILKLDYDKAGLLKEVVDTNSRKLTFKYYSANKKVQQIFGPNGLTAEYQYVNTDDLSYSRDAKKYATKYNYDDLHNLTKVVFTDNSVIQIKYDQNNDWVIGFTDRDKCNETYGYEVDKKDPKGHFWSTVKKVCGKETVANSRYEFWHKQKANGEYVLSRVLSKENDNETDISYHETFGRPTSIRKNGDKFTYEYTPDGLVKTKNTANNKLIFEYNNLLKKPSKVIVEALNDKGKKVSTKFTMFQYDTKGNLSFAQNSDGQKIELSYDHRGRITKIIDQAKKIVKLEYEEKYNKPVVVSRPGLGSIKVSYKPNGDINKVDSKEGPSVAMQVASTFNTLLDIIAPATQELFL
;
A
#
# COMPACT_ATOMS: atom_id res chain seq x y z
N MET A 1 25.81 20.90 33.23
CA MET A 1 26.58 20.75 31.97
C MET A 1 26.29 19.38 31.38
N LYS A 2 26.07 19.31 30.06
CA LYS A 2 25.47 18.20 29.28
C LYS A 2 23.94 18.16 29.31
N SER A 3 23.34 19.14 28.63
CA SER A 3 21.94 19.08 28.18
C SER A 3 21.97 18.60 26.73
N SER A 4 21.54 17.36 26.51
CA SER A 4 21.40 16.77 25.18
C SER A 4 20.10 17.27 24.55
N LEU A 5 20.18 18.33 23.74
CA LEU A 5 19.09 18.72 22.85
C LEU A 5 19.02 17.71 21.69
N ILE A 6 17.99 16.87 21.73
CA ILE A 6 17.59 16.00 20.61
C ILE A 6 17.08 16.92 19.50
N LEU A 7 17.86 17.03 18.44
CA LEU A 7 17.44 17.66 17.18
C LEU A 7 16.43 16.70 16.53
N ILE A 8 15.14 17.03 16.63
CA ILE A 8 14.07 16.30 15.96
C ILE A 8 14.22 16.56 14.45
N LEU A 9 14.90 15.67 13.74
CA LEU A 9 14.83 15.60 12.30
C LEU A 9 13.48 14.99 11.94
N LEU A 10 12.62 15.77 11.29
CA LEU A 10 11.44 15.27 10.58
C LEU A 10 11.90 14.40 9.40
N SER A 11 12.25 13.15 9.68
CA SER A 11 11.94 12.08 8.75
C SER A 11 10.42 11.99 8.73
N PHE A 12 9.81 12.16 7.55
CA PHE A 12 8.48 11.60 7.31
C PHE A 12 8.63 10.10 7.53
N VAL A 13 8.41 9.67 8.78
CA VAL A 13 8.26 8.27 9.13
C VAL A 13 6.98 7.88 8.40
N SER A 14 7.14 7.14 7.31
CA SER A 14 6.18 6.10 6.95
C SER A 14 5.93 5.34 8.24
N VAL A 15 4.80 5.63 8.88
CA VAL A 15 4.41 5.02 10.14
C VAL A 15 4.22 3.54 9.85
N PHE A 16 5.28 2.77 10.02
CA PHE A 16 5.15 1.43 10.56
C PHE A 16 4.42 1.63 11.89
N LEU A 17 3.14 1.27 11.90
CA LEU A 17 2.44 1.02 13.14
C LEU A 17 3.34 0.10 13.97
N PRO A 18 3.72 0.44 15.21
CA PRO A 18 4.16 -0.58 16.14
C PRO A 18 2.89 -1.35 16.54
N SER A 19 2.37 -2.22 15.67
CA SER A 19 1.48 -3.27 16.15
C SER A 19 2.36 -4.23 16.93
N ASN A 20 2.23 -4.12 18.25
CA ASN A 20 2.55 -5.23 19.14
C ASN A 20 1.73 -6.42 18.62
N VAL A 21 2.44 -7.41 18.08
CA VAL A 21 1.95 -8.56 17.28
C VAL A 21 1.52 -8.21 15.85
N HIS A 22 2.49 -8.04 14.94
CA HIS A 22 2.25 -8.23 13.51
C HIS A 22 2.01 -9.73 13.30
N ALA A 23 0.74 -10.15 13.16
CA ALA A 23 0.48 -11.44 12.54
C ALA A 23 0.95 -11.33 11.08
N ILE A 24 2.06 -12.00 10.76
CA ILE A 24 2.61 -12.11 9.40
C ILE A 24 1.70 -12.99 8.52
N VAL A 25 0.77 -13.72 9.17
CA VAL A 25 -0.28 -14.51 8.54
C VAL A 25 -1.58 -13.72 8.52
N ASP A 26 -2.17 -13.54 7.34
CA ASP A 26 -3.47 -12.91 7.16
C ASP A 26 -4.58 -13.89 7.58
N MET A 27 -5.36 -13.50 8.59
CA MET A 27 -6.42 -14.34 9.16
C MET A 27 -7.61 -14.54 8.23
N LYS A 28 -7.78 -13.71 7.20
CA LYS A 28 -8.88 -13.84 6.24
C LYS A 28 -8.62 -14.95 5.22
N ASN A 29 -7.37 -15.17 4.85
CA ASN A 29 -7.04 -16.08 3.76
C ASN A 29 -5.87 -17.01 4.09
N ALA A 30 -5.40 -17.12 5.33
CA ALA A 30 -4.28 -18.01 5.70
C ALA A 30 -2.96 -17.73 4.97
N ASN A 31 -2.78 -16.53 4.41
CA ASN A 31 -1.58 -16.14 3.67
C ASN A 31 -0.47 -15.69 4.61
N TYR A 32 0.71 -16.31 4.54
CA TYR A 32 1.91 -15.75 5.13
C TYR A 32 2.55 -14.77 4.15
N SER A 33 2.71 -13.51 4.55
CA SER A 33 3.34 -12.48 3.73
C SER A 33 4.40 -11.70 4.51
N ASN A 34 5.62 -11.66 4.01
CA ASN A 34 6.72 -10.94 4.67
C ASN A 34 7.59 -10.18 3.66
N THR A 35 8.07 -9.00 4.05
CA THR A 35 8.80 -8.08 3.17
C THR A 35 10.21 -7.80 3.69
N TRP A 36 11.18 -7.85 2.78
CA TRP A 36 12.58 -7.52 3.03
C TRP A 36 12.98 -6.32 2.18
N ILE A 37 13.79 -5.43 2.76
CA ILE A 37 14.35 -4.26 2.06
C ILE A 37 15.80 -4.58 1.71
N ASP A 38 16.08 -4.77 0.43
CA ASP A 38 17.43 -5.13 -0.02
C ASP A 38 18.29 -3.91 -0.37
N PHE A 39 17.64 -2.83 -0.82
CA PHE A 39 18.23 -1.51 -1.06
C PHE A 39 17.30 -0.42 -0.54
N GLU A 40 17.88 0.60 0.08
CA GLU A 40 17.18 1.81 0.49
C GLU A 40 18.14 2.98 0.42
N LEU A 41 17.82 3.94 -0.45
CA LEU A 41 18.59 5.16 -0.63
C LEU A 41 17.62 6.33 -0.65
N ASP A 42 17.62 7.12 0.44
CA ASP A 42 16.81 8.33 0.58
C ASP A 42 16.88 9.16 -0.70
N GLY A 43 15.73 9.41 -1.32
CA GLY A 43 15.59 10.15 -2.58
C GLY A 43 14.74 11.40 -2.41
N THR A 44 14.62 12.19 -3.48
CA THR A 44 13.63 13.27 -3.52
C THR A 44 12.39 12.78 -4.25
N GLY A 45 11.24 12.87 -3.60
CA GLY A 45 9.99 12.25 -4.03
C GLY A 45 9.96 10.78 -3.66
N TYR A 46 10.53 9.93 -4.51
CA TYR A 46 10.67 8.51 -4.23
C TYR A 46 12.08 8.16 -3.75
N ASP A 47 12.15 7.31 -2.73
CA ASP A 47 13.38 6.62 -2.39
C ASP A 47 13.71 5.58 -3.46
N LEU A 48 15.00 5.41 -3.76
CA LEU A 48 15.44 4.31 -4.59
C LEU A 48 15.50 3.06 -3.72
N LYS A 49 14.32 2.46 -3.54
CA LYS A 49 14.07 1.37 -2.60
C LYS A 49 13.61 0.11 -3.33
N LEU A 50 14.31 -0.99 -3.07
CA LEU A 50 13.97 -2.31 -3.59
C LEU A 50 13.48 -3.18 -2.44
N GLU A 51 12.22 -3.59 -2.54
CA GLU A 51 11.60 -4.51 -1.61
C GLU A 51 11.34 -5.85 -2.28
N ARG A 52 11.45 -6.92 -1.50
CA ARG A 52 11.02 -8.26 -1.88
C ARG A 52 9.97 -8.73 -0.92
N THR A 53 8.81 -9.11 -1.42
CA THR A 53 7.75 -9.68 -0.59
C THR A 53 7.49 -11.10 -1.00
N TYR A 54 7.54 -12.00 -0.02
CA TYR A 54 7.02 -13.36 -0.17
C TYR A 54 5.53 -13.37 0.19
N ASN A 55 4.73 -14.11 -0.55
CA ASN A 55 3.30 -14.33 -0.32
C ASN A 55 3.03 -15.82 -0.54
N SER A 56 2.63 -16.54 0.51
CA SER A 56 2.47 -18.00 0.43
C SER A 56 1.27 -18.46 -0.38
N ARG A 57 0.40 -17.54 -0.80
CA ARG A 57 -0.83 -17.83 -1.55
C ARG A 57 -0.83 -17.33 -2.98
N THR A 58 0.29 -16.78 -3.43
CA THR A 58 0.41 -16.33 -4.82
C THR A 58 1.06 -17.40 -5.68
N LEU A 59 0.53 -17.60 -6.88
CA LEU A 59 1.19 -18.35 -7.94
C LEU A 59 2.16 -17.48 -8.74
N PHE A 60 2.32 -16.21 -8.35
CA PHE A 60 3.21 -15.27 -9.03
C PHE A 60 4.66 -15.74 -8.89
N ASN A 61 5.34 -15.84 -10.03
CA ASN A 61 6.74 -16.22 -10.12
C ASN A 61 7.57 -15.02 -10.63
N GLY A 62 7.92 -14.13 -9.71
CA GLY A 62 8.58 -12.87 -10.02
C GLY A 62 10.06 -13.00 -10.32
N ILE A 63 10.76 -11.86 -10.43
CA ILE A 63 12.21 -11.81 -10.64
C ILE A 63 13.02 -12.48 -9.49
N PHE A 64 12.38 -12.64 -8.33
CA PHE A 64 12.94 -13.29 -7.14
C PHE A 64 12.46 -14.71 -6.92
N GLY A 65 11.70 -15.31 -7.84
CA GLY A 65 11.26 -16.70 -7.73
C GLY A 65 9.78 -16.88 -7.43
N PHE A 66 9.37 -18.14 -7.28
CA PHE A 66 7.99 -18.50 -6.98
C PHE A 66 7.56 -17.96 -5.61
N GLY A 67 6.36 -17.37 -5.54
CA GLY A 67 5.83 -16.75 -4.33
C GLY A 67 6.46 -15.39 -3.99
N TRP A 68 7.45 -14.91 -4.76
CA TRP A 68 8.14 -13.65 -4.52
C TRP A 68 7.82 -12.59 -5.56
N CYS A 69 7.69 -11.36 -5.11
CA CYS A 69 7.58 -10.18 -5.98
C CYS A 69 8.39 -9.00 -5.44
N THR A 70 8.55 -7.97 -6.26
CA THR A 70 9.04 -6.64 -5.83
C THR A 70 8.04 -5.52 -6.13
N ASN A 71 8.16 -4.39 -5.43
CA ASN A 71 7.38 -3.17 -5.68
C ASN A 71 7.46 -2.66 -7.14
N PHE A 72 8.46 -3.12 -7.90
CA PHE A 72 8.64 -2.84 -9.34
C PHE A 72 7.89 -3.81 -10.27
N GLU A 73 7.25 -4.85 -9.73
CA GLU A 73 6.47 -5.85 -10.47
C GLU A 73 4.95 -5.61 -10.35
N THR A 74 4.53 -4.41 -9.95
CA THR A 74 3.13 -3.98 -10.09
C THR A 74 2.73 -4.02 -11.56
N LYS A 75 1.63 -4.72 -11.86
CA LYS A 75 1.16 -4.97 -13.22
C LYS A 75 -0.24 -4.44 -13.45
N LEU A 76 -0.50 -4.10 -14.71
CA LEU A 76 -1.79 -3.73 -15.24
C LEU A 76 -2.22 -4.78 -16.27
N GLU A 77 -3.39 -5.36 -16.07
CA GLU A 77 -3.95 -6.41 -16.93
C GLU A 77 -5.27 -5.92 -17.53
N ILE A 78 -5.59 -6.37 -18.73
CA ILE A 78 -6.87 -6.07 -19.38
C ILE A 78 -7.81 -7.24 -19.11
N THR A 79 -8.96 -6.96 -18.49
CA THR A 79 -9.97 -8.00 -18.23
C THR A 79 -10.73 -8.36 -19.52
N ALA A 80 -11.44 -9.49 -19.52
CA ALA A 80 -12.25 -9.90 -20.66
C ALA A 80 -13.35 -8.89 -21.02
N GLU A 81 -13.86 -8.13 -20.05
CA GLU A 81 -14.86 -7.08 -20.25
C GLU A 81 -14.25 -5.77 -20.78
N SER A 82 -12.96 -5.76 -21.15
CA SER A 82 -12.20 -4.57 -21.56
C SER A 82 -12.07 -3.51 -20.45
N ASN A 83 -12.07 -3.94 -19.19
CA ASN A 83 -11.66 -3.13 -18.05
C ASN A 83 -10.16 -3.33 -17.76
N LEU A 84 -9.62 -2.63 -16.77
CA LEU A 84 -8.23 -2.77 -16.34
C LEU A 84 -8.17 -3.29 -14.91
N LYS A 85 -7.26 -4.21 -14.61
CA LYS A 85 -6.98 -4.69 -13.26
C LYS A 85 -5.54 -4.34 -12.91
N VAL A 86 -5.33 -3.65 -11.80
CA VAL A 86 -3.98 -3.42 -11.27
C VAL A 86 -3.74 -4.41 -10.15
N ARG A 87 -2.67 -5.20 -10.27
CA ARG A 87 -2.19 -6.12 -9.23
C ARG A 87 -0.89 -5.57 -8.67
N GLU A 88 -0.89 -5.26 -7.38
CA GLU A 88 0.27 -4.74 -6.66
C GLU A 88 1.04 -5.88 -5.99
N CYS A 89 2.37 -5.74 -5.93
CA CYS A 89 3.19 -6.65 -5.15
C CYS A 89 2.88 -6.52 -3.65
N GLY A 90 3.04 -7.62 -2.91
CA GLY A 90 2.90 -7.66 -1.47
C GLY A 90 1.87 -8.71 -1.06
N ALA A 91 0.87 -8.27 -0.29
CA ALA A 91 -0.29 -9.09 0.05
C ALA A 91 -1.20 -9.42 -1.17
N GLY A 92 -0.83 -8.97 -2.38
CA GLY A 92 -1.56 -9.23 -3.62
C GLY A 92 -2.81 -8.36 -3.77
N SER A 93 -2.70 -7.07 -3.44
CA SER A 93 -3.82 -6.15 -3.60
C SER A 93 -4.20 -6.02 -5.08
N GLU A 94 -5.50 -6.13 -5.35
CA GLU A 94 -6.07 -5.99 -6.68
C GLU A 94 -7.13 -4.91 -6.69
N VAL A 95 -7.07 -4.05 -7.69
CA VAL A 95 -8.07 -2.99 -7.91
C VAL A 95 -8.54 -3.05 -9.34
N LEU A 96 -9.85 -3.17 -9.50
CA LEU A 96 -10.52 -3.09 -10.80
C LEU A 96 -10.74 -1.62 -11.17
N PHE A 97 -10.43 -1.28 -12.41
CA PHE A 97 -10.64 0.02 -13.00
C PHE A 97 -11.57 -0.10 -14.19
N SER A 98 -12.72 0.56 -14.11
CA SER A 98 -13.77 0.50 -15.12
C SER A 98 -14.37 1.89 -15.39
N PRO A 99 -14.93 2.18 -16.58
CA PRO A 99 -15.56 3.48 -16.85
C PRO A 99 -16.82 3.74 -16.02
N ARG A 100 -17.43 2.67 -15.49
CA ARG A 100 -18.53 2.65 -14.53
C ARG A 100 -18.50 1.33 -13.77
N GLU A 101 -19.26 1.20 -12.69
CA GLU A 101 -19.41 -0.10 -12.00
C GLU A 101 -19.80 -1.20 -13.00
N VAL A 102 -19.08 -2.32 -12.93
CA VAL A 102 -19.26 -3.45 -13.83
C VAL A 102 -20.57 -4.16 -13.50
N GLY A 103 -21.48 -4.17 -14.47
CA GLY A 103 -22.78 -4.80 -14.33
C GLY A 103 -22.74 -6.29 -14.70
N LYS A 104 -23.71 -7.04 -14.16
CA LYS A 104 -23.86 -8.47 -14.45
C LYS A 104 -23.89 -8.80 -15.94
N GLN A 105 -24.58 -7.99 -16.73
CA GLN A 105 -24.74 -8.20 -18.18
C GLN A 105 -23.42 -8.15 -18.95
N GLU A 106 -22.42 -7.41 -18.46
CA GLU A 106 -21.12 -7.29 -19.13
C GLU A 106 -20.32 -8.58 -18.95
N VAL A 107 -20.34 -9.12 -17.73
CA VAL A 107 -19.75 -10.43 -17.42
C VAL A 107 -20.52 -11.56 -18.12
N GLU A 108 -21.85 -11.54 -18.10
CA GLU A 108 -22.72 -12.54 -18.77
C GLU A 108 -22.38 -12.72 -20.25
N LYS A 109 -22.14 -11.63 -20.98
CA LYS A 109 -21.79 -11.70 -22.41
C LYS A 109 -20.51 -12.49 -22.66
N VAL A 110 -19.48 -12.25 -21.86
CA VAL A 110 -18.19 -12.95 -21.98
C VAL A 110 -18.37 -14.42 -21.61
N VAL A 111 -19.04 -14.69 -20.49
CA VAL A 111 -19.25 -16.06 -20.01
C VAL A 111 -20.07 -16.87 -21.03
N ASP A 112 -21.15 -16.32 -21.56
CA ASP A 112 -21.98 -17.01 -22.55
C ASP A 112 -21.21 -17.28 -23.86
N PHE A 113 -20.32 -16.38 -24.27
CA PHE A 113 -19.40 -16.61 -25.39
C PHE A 113 -18.48 -17.82 -25.11
N ILE A 114 -17.82 -17.85 -23.95
CA ILE A 114 -16.92 -18.95 -23.56
C ILE A 114 -17.69 -20.27 -23.53
N ILE A 115 -18.84 -20.32 -22.85
CA ILE A 115 -19.65 -21.54 -22.75
C ILE A 115 -20.13 -22.00 -24.14
N GLY A 116 -20.53 -21.07 -25.01
CA GLY A 116 -20.90 -21.38 -26.40
C GLY A 116 -19.75 -22.05 -27.17
N LYS A 117 -18.51 -21.54 -27.01
CA LYS A 117 -17.31 -22.13 -27.62
C LYS A 117 -16.99 -23.51 -27.04
N MET A 118 -17.03 -23.66 -25.72
CA MET A 118 -16.83 -24.95 -25.06
C MET A 118 -17.84 -26.02 -25.50
N LYS A 119 -19.10 -25.63 -25.70
CA LYS A 119 -20.15 -26.53 -26.23
C LYS A 119 -19.87 -26.96 -27.68
N ALA A 120 -19.32 -26.06 -28.49
CA ALA A 120 -18.99 -26.35 -29.89
C ALA A 120 -17.84 -27.36 -30.04
N GLU A 121 -16.99 -27.54 -29.03
CA GLU A 121 -15.92 -28.56 -29.02
C GLU A 121 -16.45 -30.00 -28.97
N LYS A 122 -17.72 -30.20 -28.57
CA LYS A 122 -18.39 -31.51 -28.50
C LYS A 122 -17.60 -32.58 -27.71
N VAL A 123 -16.91 -32.17 -26.64
CA VAL A 123 -16.17 -33.08 -25.76
C VAL A 123 -17.14 -34.02 -25.04
N ALA A 124 -16.95 -35.33 -25.21
CA ALA A 124 -17.77 -36.35 -24.57
C ALA A 124 -17.68 -36.26 -23.03
N GLY A 125 -18.81 -36.45 -22.34
CA GLY A 125 -18.90 -36.43 -20.88
C GLY A 125 -19.19 -35.06 -20.25
N ARG A 126 -19.15 -33.95 -21.02
CA ARG A 126 -19.60 -32.64 -20.53
C ARG A 126 -21.14 -32.57 -20.56
N THR A 127 -21.76 -32.57 -19.38
CA THR A 127 -23.23 -32.49 -19.19
C THR A 127 -23.71 -31.04 -19.10
N ASP A 128 -25.02 -30.81 -19.13
CA ASP A 128 -25.58 -29.48 -18.86
C ASP A 128 -25.25 -28.97 -17.45
N ASP A 129 -25.16 -29.87 -16.47
CA ASP A 129 -24.71 -29.53 -15.10
C ASP A 129 -23.26 -29.05 -15.08
N PHE A 130 -22.37 -29.67 -15.87
CA PHE A 130 -21.00 -29.19 -16.04
C PHE A 130 -20.96 -27.75 -16.55
N TYR A 131 -21.72 -27.42 -17.60
CA TYR A 131 -21.74 -26.05 -18.15
C TYR A 131 -22.36 -25.05 -17.19
N LYS A 132 -23.34 -25.48 -16.38
CA LYS A 132 -23.93 -24.64 -15.33
C LYS A 132 -22.88 -24.29 -14.27
N LYS A 133 -22.16 -25.28 -13.74
CA LYS A 133 -21.08 -25.06 -12.77
C LYS A 133 -19.95 -24.22 -13.36
N LYS A 134 -19.55 -24.49 -14.61
CA LYS A 134 -18.51 -23.70 -15.26
C LYS A 134 -18.95 -22.25 -15.49
N LYS A 135 -20.23 -22.01 -15.79
CA LYS A 135 -20.79 -20.66 -15.86
C LYS A 135 -20.64 -19.96 -14.51
N GLU A 136 -21.03 -20.59 -13.40
CA GLU A 136 -20.88 -20.05 -12.04
C GLU A 136 -19.42 -19.74 -11.69
N GLU A 137 -18.48 -20.65 -11.97
CA GLU A 137 -17.03 -20.43 -11.80
C GLU A 137 -16.56 -19.20 -12.58
N LEU A 138 -16.94 -19.08 -13.85
CA LEU A 138 -16.53 -17.96 -14.69
C LEU A 138 -17.15 -16.63 -14.26
N PHE A 139 -18.25 -16.60 -13.49
CA PHE A 139 -18.71 -15.36 -12.85
C PHE A 139 -17.82 -14.95 -11.69
N GLU A 140 -17.32 -15.92 -10.94
CA GLU A 140 -16.57 -15.71 -9.71
C GLU A 140 -15.10 -15.40 -9.96
N TYR A 141 -14.45 -16.14 -10.88
CA TYR A 141 -13.02 -16.07 -11.12
C TYR A 141 -12.74 -15.33 -12.43
N ASP A 142 -12.27 -14.09 -12.31
CA ASP A 142 -11.98 -13.24 -13.46
C ASP A 142 -10.72 -13.67 -14.23
N ASP A 143 -9.71 -14.21 -13.55
CA ASP A 143 -8.49 -14.76 -14.16
C ASP A 143 -8.82 -15.92 -15.10
N ASP A 144 -9.58 -16.92 -14.64
CA ASP A 144 -10.09 -18.04 -15.46
C ASP A 144 -10.89 -17.54 -16.66
N ARG A 145 -11.77 -16.55 -16.42
CA ARG A 145 -12.60 -15.96 -17.47
C ARG A 145 -11.75 -15.24 -18.51
N ALA A 146 -10.74 -14.48 -18.08
CA ALA A 146 -9.82 -13.77 -18.98
C ALA A 146 -8.97 -14.73 -19.81
N GLU A 147 -8.46 -15.79 -19.19
CA GLU A 147 -7.66 -16.82 -19.87
C GLU A 147 -8.47 -17.53 -20.96
N LEU A 148 -9.65 -18.04 -20.61
CA LEU A 148 -10.51 -18.76 -21.55
C LEU A 148 -11.06 -17.84 -22.65
N ALA A 149 -11.44 -16.60 -22.31
CA ALA A 149 -11.86 -15.60 -23.30
C ALA A 149 -10.75 -15.41 -24.35
N LYS A 150 -9.51 -15.21 -23.91
CA LYS A 150 -8.35 -15.07 -24.79
C LYS A 150 -8.12 -16.33 -25.63
N GLN A 151 -8.16 -17.51 -25.01
CA GLN A 151 -7.99 -18.80 -25.70
C GLN A 151 -9.00 -18.98 -26.85
N TYR A 152 -10.26 -18.60 -26.64
CA TYR A 152 -11.31 -18.69 -27.65
C TYR A 152 -11.38 -17.51 -28.63
N GLY A 153 -10.40 -16.60 -28.58
CA GLY A 153 -10.28 -15.47 -29.51
C GLY A 153 -11.24 -14.31 -29.20
N TRP A 154 -11.65 -14.15 -27.95
CA TRP A 154 -12.36 -12.94 -27.51
C TRP A 154 -11.43 -11.74 -27.61
N VAL A 155 -11.87 -10.70 -28.33
CA VAL A 155 -11.07 -9.49 -28.55
C VAL A 155 -11.43 -8.45 -27.49
N THR A 156 -10.46 -8.13 -26.63
CA THR A 156 -10.56 -6.98 -25.73
C THR A 156 -10.04 -5.73 -26.45
N LYS A 157 -10.74 -4.61 -26.30
CA LYS A 157 -10.32 -3.34 -26.93
C LYS A 157 -10.44 -2.20 -25.94
N VAL A 158 -9.29 -1.64 -25.57
CA VAL A 158 -9.22 -0.40 -24.83
C VAL A 158 -9.10 0.76 -25.82
N VAL A 159 -10.01 1.74 -25.71
CA VAL A 159 -10.03 2.91 -26.60
C VAL A 159 -9.19 4.02 -26.00
N ASP A 160 -8.38 4.67 -26.84
CA ASP A 160 -7.58 5.84 -26.47
C ASP A 160 -8.43 6.93 -25.80
N GLY A 161 -7.89 7.56 -24.77
CA GLY A 161 -8.58 8.59 -23.98
C GLY A 161 -9.66 8.06 -23.03
N THR A 162 -9.92 6.74 -23.00
CA THR A 162 -10.88 6.16 -22.06
C THR A 162 -10.38 6.31 -20.63
N LYS A 163 -11.24 6.85 -19.77
CA LYS A 163 -10.99 6.99 -18.32
C LYS A 163 -11.64 5.83 -17.57
N PHE A 164 -10.82 5.07 -16.86
CA PHE A 164 -11.23 3.97 -16.00
C PHE A 164 -11.07 4.41 -14.54
N MET A 165 -12.12 4.35 -13.75
CA MET A 165 -12.10 4.74 -12.33
C MET A 165 -11.95 3.51 -11.47
N ALA A 166 -11.17 3.59 -10.38
CA ALA A 166 -11.07 2.50 -9.42
C ALA A 166 -12.47 2.17 -8.87
N ASN A 167 -12.79 0.87 -8.85
CA ASN A 167 -14.10 0.32 -8.53
C ASN A 167 -15.25 0.97 -9.32
N GLY A 168 -14.95 1.55 -10.49
CA GLY A 168 -15.92 2.22 -11.37
C GLY A 168 -16.44 3.57 -10.87
N LYS A 169 -15.94 4.10 -9.75
CA LYS A 169 -16.46 5.33 -9.13
C LYS A 169 -15.42 6.26 -8.52
N GLU A 170 -14.29 5.73 -8.06
CA GLU A 170 -13.38 6.51 -7.22
C GLU A 170 -12.59 7.58 -7.99
N VAL A 171 -12.06 8.56 -7.25
CA VAL A 171 -11.19 9.62 -7.80
C VAL A 171 -9.93 9.06 -8.45
N GLU A 172 -9.43 7.93 -7.96
CA GLU A 172 -8.32 7.21 -8.54
C GLU A 172 -8.71 6.65 -9.91
N ASN A 173 -7.88 6.88 -10.92
CA ASN A 173 -8.25 6.53 -12.28
C ASN A 173 -7.04 6.19 -13.16
N ILE A 174 -7.30 5.49 -14.25
CA ILE A 174 -6.35 5.19 -15.32
C ILE A 174 -6.89 5.77 -16.62
N ILE A 175 -6.04 6.46 -17.37
CA ILE A 175 -6.34 6.90 -18.73
C ILE A 175 -5.39 6.18 -19.68
N PHE A 176 -5.93 5.51 -20.70
CA PHE A 176 -5.11 5.00 -21.79
C PHE A 176 -4.74 6.14 -22.74
N LYS A 177 -3.45 6.35 -22.96
CA LYS A 177 -2.87 7.36 -23.83
C LYS A 177 -2.00 6.69 -24.88
N THR A 178 -2.59 6.30 -26.01
CA THR A 178 -2.05 5.72 -27.26
C THR A 178 -0.94 4.67 -27.12
N THR A 179 0.16 4.98 -26.43
CA THR A 179 1.32 4.12 -26.18
C THR A 179 1.53 3.74 -24.71
N TYR A 180 0.73 4.24 -23.76
CA TYR A 180 0.85 3.90 -22.34
C TYR A 180 -0.44 4.12 -21.55
N TYR A 181 -0.56 3.49 -20.38
CA TYR A 181 -1.62 3.76 -19.40
C TYR A 181 -1.08 4.69 -18.32
N GLU A 182 -1.83 5.74 -17.95
CA GLU A 182 -1.46 6.65 -16.85
C GLU A 182 -2.47 6.50 -15.70
N ARG A 183 -2.05 5.88 -14.60
CA ARG A 183 -2.78 5.85 -13.33
C ARG A 183 -2.52 7.15 -12.58
N THR A 184 -3.56 7.79 -12.06
CA THR A 184 -3.48 8.94 -11.16
C THR A 184 -4.07 8.54 -9.81
N LEU A 185 -3.26 8.59 -8.76
CA LEU A 185 -3.63 8.24 -7.39
C LEU A 185 -4.35 9.40 -6.69
N PRO A 186 -5.09 9.14 -5.59
CA PRO A 186 -5.80 10.19 -4.85
C PRO A 186 -4.92 11.34 -4.33
N ASP A 187 -3.63 11.08 -4.08
CA ASP A 187 -2.67 12.08 -3.59
C ASP A 187 -2.09 12.97 -4.70
N GLY A 188 -2.44 12.69 -5.96
CA GLY A 188 -1.96 13.37 -7.17
C GLY A 188 -0.69 12.77 -7.77
N SER A 189 -0.10 11.74 -7.15
CA SER A 189 0.97 10.95 -7.76
C SER A 189 0.43 10.16 -8.96
N LYS A 190 1.34 9.73 -9.84
CA LYS A 190 1.01 9.04 -11.08
C LYS A 190 1.90 7.85 -11.31
N GLN A 191 1.35 6.82 -11.95
CA GLN A 191 2.10 5.68 -12.45
C GLN A 191 1.86 5.52 -13.95
N ARG A 192 2.87 5.05 -14.69
CA ARG A 192 2.72 4.72 -16.11
C ARG A 192 3.00 3.27 -16.38
N PHE A 193 2.14 2.63 -17.15
CA PHE A 193 2.32 1.26 -17.61
C PHE A 193 2.50 1.23 -19.13
N ASN A 194 3.41 0.41 -19.64
CA ASN A 194 3.51 0.15 -21.07
C ASN A 194 2.29 -0.66 -21.56
N PRO A 195 2.10 -0.84 -22.88
CA PRO A 195 0.96 -1.62 -23.41
C PRO A 195 0.96 -3.10 -22.99
N GLN A 196 2.09 -3.62 -22.51
CA GLN A 196 2.22 -4.97 -21.95
C GLN A 196 1.85 -5.03 -20.46
N GLY A 197 1.45 -3.91 -19.86
CA GLY A 197 1.03 -3.84 -18.46
C GLY A 197 2.16 -3.68 -17.45
N GLN A 198 3.40 -3.45 -17.89
CA GLN A 198 4.55 -3.31 -16.99
C GLN A 198 4.69 -1.86 -16.52
N LEU A 199 4.91 -1.67 -15.21
CA LEU A 199 5.18 -0.36 -14.62
C LEU A 199 6.48 0.23 -15.17
N THR A 200 6.42 1.39 -15.82
CA THR A 200 7.59 2.06 -16.43
C THR A 200 7.99 3.33 -15.68
N HIS A 201 7.05 4.00 -15.03
CA HIS A 201 7.32 5.24 -14.33
C HIS A 201 6.42 5.40 -13.11
N MET A 202 6.98 5.99 -12.06
CA MET A 202 6.25 6.54 -10.93
C MET A 202 6.61 8.02 -10.83
N TYR A 203 5.61 8.88 -10.68
CA TYR A 203 5.78 10.31 -10.50
C TYR A 203 5.08 10.73 -9.21
N ASP A 204 5.77 11.46 -8.35
CA ASP A 204 5.05 12.18 -7.31
C ASP A 204 4.35 13.40 -7.91
N LYS A 205 3.51 14.07 -7.12
CA LYS A 205 2.81 15.29 -7.53
C LYS A 205 3.74 16.46 -7.92
N ASN A 206 5.01 16.40 -7.52
CA ASN A 206 6.05 17.39 -7.85
C ASN A 206 6.89 17.01 -9.07
N SER A 207 6.53 15.91 -9.76
CA SER A 207 7.23 15.35 -10.92
C SER A 207 8.62 14.77 -10.60
N ASN A 208 8.92 14.52 -9.32
CA ASN A 208 10.02 13.62 -8.98
C ASN A 208 9.65 12.21 -9.47
N ILE A 209 10.64 11.45 -9.93
CA ILE A 209 10.44 10.27 -10.76
C ILE A 209 11.20 9.06 -10.26
N LEU A 210 10.59 7.90 -10.44
CA LEU A 210 11.27 6.62 -10.51
C LEU A 210 10.98 6.02 -11.90
N LYS A 211 12.01 5.76 -12.69
CA LYS A 211 11.91 5.22 -14.05
C LYS A 211 12.39 3.77 -14.06
N LEU A 212 11.59 2.90 -14.65
CA LEU A 212 11.85 1.48 -14.78
C LEU A 212 12.01 1.17 -16.28
N ASP A 213 13.16 0.63 -16.64
CA ASP A 213 13.47 0.22 -18.00
C ASP A 213 13.58 -1.30 -18.09
N TYR A 214 12.97 -1.88 -19.13
CA TYR A 214 12.97 -3.31 -19.38
C TYR A 214 13.83 -3.64 -20.62
N ASP A 215 14.39 -4.85 -20.64
CA ASP A 215 15.07 -5.36 -21.82
C ASP A 215 14.09 -5.93 -22.88
N LYS A 216 14.62 -6.42 -24.00
CA LYS A 216 13.81 -6.99 -25.08
C LYS A 216 13.10 -8.29 -24.69
N ALA A 217 13.54 -8.97 -23.62
CA ALA A 217 12.91 -10.16 -23.07
C ALA A 217 11.85 -9.80 -22.02
N GLY A 218 11.65 -8.51 -21.71
CA GLY A 218 10.69 -8.03 -20.73
C GLY A 218 11.20 -8.09 -19.28
N LEU A 219 12.50 -8.32 -19.05
CA LEU A 219 13.11 -8.32 -17.72
C LEU A 219 13.49 -6.90 -17.30
N LEU A 220 13.32 -6.58 -16.01
CA LEU A 220 13.66 -5.28 -15.45
C LEU A 220 15.17 -5.07 -15.53
N LYS A 221 15.62 -4.13 -16.35
CA LYS A 221 17.04 -3.90 -16.60
C LYS A 221 17.62 -2.90 -15.62
N GLU A 222 16.95 -1.78 -15.42
CA GLU A 222 17.36 -0.73 -14.50
C GLU A 222 16.20 0.05 -13.91
N VAL A 223 16.44 0.59 -12.72
CA VAL A 223 15.53 1.51 -12.01
C VAL A 223 16.32 2.77 -11.69
N VAL A 224 15.84 3.93 -12.13
CA VAL A 224 16.53 5.21 -12.04
C VAL A 224 15.68 6.24 -11.30
N ASP A 225 16.22 6.88 -10.29
CA ASP A 225 15.51 7.93 -9.54
C ASP A 225 15.72 9.34 -10.12
N THR A 226 15.05 10.32 -9.52
CA THR A 226 15.16 11.75 -9.88
C THR A 226 16.59 12.30 -9.83
N ASN A 227 17.46 11.69 -9.03
CA ASN A 227 18.84 12.11 -8.86
C ASN A 227 19.80 11.33 -9.78
N SER A 228 19.27 10.62 -10.78
CA SER A 228 20.02 9.78 -11.72
C SER A 228 20.82 8.66 -11.06
N ARG A 229 20.50 8.32 -9.79
CA ARG A 229 21.02 7.12 -9.15
C ARG A 229 20.25 5.93 -9.73
N LYS A 230 20.93 4.80 -9.87
CA LYS A 230 20.33 3.63 -10.50
C LYS A 230 20.62 2.33 -9.79
N LEU A 231 19.64 1.43 -9.84
CA LEU A 231 19.81 0.01 -9.63
C LEU A 231 19.89 -0.68 -10.99
N THR A 232 20.82 -1.62 -11.15
CA THR A 232 20.95 -2.43 -12.37
C THR A 232 20.90 -3.90 -12.02
N PHE A 233 20.21 -4.68 -12.84
CA PHE A 233 19.86 -6.06 -12.53
C PHE A 233 20.62 -7.01 -13.46
N LYS A 234 21.26 -8.02 -12.86
CA LYS A 234 21.90 -9.12 -13.58
C LYS A 234 21.12 -10.39 -13.29
N TYR A 235 20.80 -11.14 -14.33
CA TYR A 235 19.98 -12.34 -14.27
C TYR A 235 20.77 -13.61 -14.58
N TYR A 236 20.36 -14.72 -14.00
CA TYR A 236 20.77 -16.04 -14.48
C TYR A 236 20.15 -16.31 -15.87
N SER A 237 20.95 -16.81 -16.80
CA SER A 237 20.50 -17.06 -18.17
C SER A 237 19.46 -18.19 -18.26
N ALA A 238 19.54 -19.19 -17.38
CA ALA A 238 18.71 -20.39 -17.39
C ALA A 238 17.26 -20.15 -16.94
N ASN A 239 17.07 -19.53 -15.77
CA ASN A 239 15.75 -19.38 -15.12
C ASN A 239 15.23 -17.92 -15.13
N LYS A 240 16.01 -16.97 -15.65
CA LYS A 240 15.68 -15.53 -15.68
C LYS A 240 15.42 -14.91 -14.30
N LYS A 241 15.94 -15.51 -13.23
CA LYS A 241 15.91 -14.93 -11.88
C LYS A 241 17.09 -14.02 -11.62
N VAL A 242 16.90 -13.01 -10.77
CA VAL A 242 17.95 -12.03 -10.43
C VAL A 242 19.11 -12.76 -9.76
N GLN A 243 20.30 -12.65 -10.31
CA GLN A 243 21.54 -13.12 -9.69
C GLN A 243 22.11 -12.06 -8.75
N GLN A 244 22.21 -10.83 -9.24
CA GLN A 244 22.87 -9.72 -8.57
C GLN A 244 22.19 -8.40 -8.93
N ILE A 245 22.19 -7.49 -7.98
CA ILE A 245 21.76 -6.11 -8.19
C ILE A 245 22.88 -5.19 -7.76
N PHE A 246 23.17 -4.20 -8.61
CA PHE A 246 24.20 -3.18 -8.35
C PHE A 246 23.54 -1.82 -8.18
N GLY A 247 23.85 -1.16 -7.07
CA GLY A 247 23.47 0.22 -6.80
C GLY A 247 24.67 1.19 -6.84
N PRO A 248 24.44 2.47 -6.54
CA PRO A 248 25.49 3.48 -6.44
C PRO A 248 26.57 3.13 -5.40
N ASN A 249 27.76 3.73 -5.53
CA ASN A 249 28.86 3.64 -4.56
C ASN A 249 29.32 2.19 -4.23
N GLY A 250 29.13 1.25 -5.16
CA GLY A 250 29.53 -0.16 -4.97
C GLY A 250 28.59 -0.98 -4.09
N LEU A 251 27.39 -0.47 -3.78
CA LEU A 251 26.36 -1.26 -3.11
C LEU A 251 25.93 -2.44 -3.98
N THR A 252 25.88 -3.64 -3.40
CA THR A 252 25.50 -4.86 -4.11
C THR A 252 24.64 -5.77 -3.24
N ALA A 253 23.65 -6.41 -3.87
CA ALA A 253 22.90 -7.52 -3.33
C ALA A 253 23.03 -8.76 -4.21
N GLU A 254 22.95 -9.94 -3.62
CA GLU A 254 23.26 -11.23 -4.24
C GLU A 254 22.18 -12.26 -3.91
N TYR A 255 21.85 -13.13 -4.87
CA TYR A 255 20.75 -14.08 -4.75
C TYR A 255 21.12 -15.43 -5.37
N GLN A 256 20.64 -16.50 -4.75
CA GLN A 256 20.82 -17.88 -5.23
C GLN A 256 19.50 -18.64 -5.13
N TYR A 257 19.38 -19.65 -5.98
CA TYR A 257 18.14 -20.40 -6.17
C TYR A 257 18.39 -21.91 -6.10
N VAL A 258 17.37 -22.64 -5.68
CA VAL A 258 17.25 -24.10 -5.78
C VAL A 258 15.98 -24.44 -6.56
N ASN A 259 15.80 -25.71 -6.94
CA ASN A 259 14.58 -26.17 -7.65
C ASN A 259 14.20 -25.30 -8.87
N THR A 260 15.21 -24.80 -9.58
CA THR A 260 15.09 -23.78 -10.64
C THR A 260 14.70 -22.39 -10.14
N ASP A 261 13.60 -22.22 -9.40
CA ASP A 261 13.02 -20.89 -9.13
C ASP A 261 12.87 -20.52 -7.64
N ASP A 262 13.20 -21.41 -6.70
CA ASP A 262 13.05 -21.13 -5.27
C ASP A 262 14.25 -20.35 -4.73
N LEU A 263 14.03 -19.13 -4.23
CA LEU A 263 15.09 -18.30 -3.67
C LEU A 263 15.66 -18.93 -2.40
N SER A 264 16.84 -19.55 -2.47
CA SER A 264 17.45 -20.24 -1.32
C SER A 264 18.34 -19.35 -0.46
N TYR A 265 18.86 -18.27 -1.04
CA TYR A 265 19.77 -17.34 -0.37
C TYR A 265 19.62 -15.92 -0.92
N SER A 266 19.70 -14.95 -0.01
CA SER A 266 19.88 -13.54 -0.35
C SER A 266 20.94 -12.90 0.55
N ARG A 267 21.63 -11.89 0.02
CA ARG A 267 22.47 -10.97 0.80
C ARG A 267 22.18 -9.56 0.36
N ASP A 268 21.70 -8.72 1.26
CA ASP A 268 21.29 -7.35 0.95
C ASP A 268 22.48 -6.37 0.77
N ALA A 269 22.17 -5.12 0.41
CA ALA A 269 23.17 -4.06 0.26
C ALA A 269 23.91 -3.72 1.57
N LYS A 270 23.29 -3.97 2.74
CA LYS A 270 23.87 -3.81 4.08
C LYS A 270 24.68 -5.04 4.53
N LYS A 271 24.78 -6.06 3.68
CA LYS A 271 25.52 -7.32 3.85
C LYS A 271 24.89 -8.31 4.84
N TYR A 272 23.62 -8.13 5.19
CA TYR A 272 22.85 -9.14 5.92
C TYR A 272 22.46 -10.28 4.98
N ALA A 273 22.83 -11.50 5.36
CA ALA A 273 22.50 -12.73 4.65
C ALA A 273 21.25 -13.40 5.24
N THR A 274 20.37 -13.90 4.38
CA THR A 274 19.17 -14.66 4.74
C THR A 274 19.09 -15.93 3.90
N LYS A 275 18.82 -17.07 4.54
CA LYS A 275 18.60 -18.36 3.88
C LYS A 275 17.15 -18.79 3.99
N TYR A 276 16.64 -19.47 2.98
CA TYR A 276 15.25 -19.88 2.87
C TYR A 276 15.17 -21.38 2.54
N ASN A 277 14.19 -22.06 3.12
CA ASN A 277 13.89 -23.47 2.85
C ASN A 277 12.45 -23.62 2.43
N TYR A 278 12.21 -24.55 1.52
CA TYR A 278 10.92 -24.82 0.91
C TYR A 278 10.52 -26.28 1.10
N ASP A 279 9.23 -26.57 1.02
CA ASP A 279 8.74 -27.92 0.77
C ASP A 279 8.65 -28.21 -0.75
N ASP A 280 8.18 -29.41 -1.11
CA ASP A 280 8.09 -29.86 -2.51
C ASP A 280 7.00 -29.12 -3.32
N LEU A 281 6.13 -28.34 -2.65
CA LEU A 281 5.10 -27.50 -3.25
C LEU A 281 5.54 -26.04 -3.39
N HIS A 282 6.84 -25.75 -3.19
CA HIS A 282 7.41 -24.41 -3.23
C HIS A 282 6.94 -23.48 -2.09
N ASN A 283 6.38 -24.02 -1.00
CA ASN A 283 5.99 -23.24 0.16
C ASN A 283 7.19 -22.97 1.08
N LEU A 284 7.40 -21.72 1.48
CA LEU A 284 8.50 -21.33 2.38
C LEU A 284 8.24 -21.88 3.78
N THR A 285 9.06 -22.82 4.25
CA THR A 285 8.89 -23.49 5.55
C THR A 285 9.83 -22.97 6.64
N LYS A 286 10.96 -22.36 6.26
CA LYS A 286 11.93 -21.82 7.22
C LYS A 286 12.74 -20.67 6.64
N VAL A 287 13.00 -19.66 7.47
CA VAL A 287 13.94 -18.57 7.16
C VAL A 287 15.01 -18.53 8.25
N VAL A 288 16.27 -18.42 7.86
CA VAL A 288 17.43 -18.26 8.75
C VAL A 288 18.07 -16.92 8.50
N PHE A 289 18.09 -16.05 9.51
CA PHE A 289 18.66 -14.71 9.43
C PHE A 289 20.17 -14.72 9.72
N THR A 290 20.83 -13.59 9.49
CA THR A 290 22.29 -13.42 9.64
C THR A 290 22.79 -13.73 11.05
N ASP A 291 21.98 -13.43 12.06
CA ASP A 291 22.27 -13.71 13.48
C ASP A 291 21.94 -15.15 13.89
N ASN A 292 21.60 -16.02 12.93
CA ASN A 292 21.15 -17.40 13.10
C ASN A 292 19.80 -17.57 13.80
N SER A 293 19.08 -16.49 14.12
CA SER A 293 17.68 -16.61 14.49
C SER A 293 16.86 -17.15 13.32
N VAL A 294 15.74 -17.78 13.63
CA VAL A 294 14.92 -18.48 12.64
C VAL A 294 13.46 -18.13 12.81
N ILE A 295 12.72 -18.22 11.71
CA ILE A 295 11.27 -18.40 11.75
C ILE A 295 10.91 -19.71 11.04
N GLN A 296 9.80 -20.31 11.42
CA GLN A 296 9.29 -21.54 10.81
C GLN A 296 7.81 -21.40 10.49
N ILE A 297 7.40 -21.98 9.36
CA ILE A 297 6.03 -21.92 8.86
C ILE A 297 5.60 -23.36 8.54
N LYS A 298 4.37 -23.70 8.91
CA LYS A 298 3.75 -25.01 8.67
C LYS A 298 2.48 -24.83 7.86
N TYR A 299 2.31 -25.67 6.86
CA TYR A 299 1.18 -25.63 5.94
C TYR A 299 0.31 -26.88 6.05
N ASP A 300 -0.97 -26.71 5.82
CA ASP A 300 -1.86 -27.79 5.37
C ASP A 300 -1.52 -28.11 3.92
N GLN A 301 -1.10 -29.36 3.66
CA GLN A 301 -0.66 -29.84 2.35
C GLN A 301 -1.79 -29.93 1.30
N ASN A 302 -3.05 -29.87 1.70
CA ASN A 302 -4.17 -29.92 0.75
C ASN A 302 -4.58 -28.54 0.22
N ASN A 303 -4.34 -27.49 1.01
CA ASN A 303 -4.91 -26.16 0.78
C ASN A 303 -3.86 -25.05 0.73
N ASP A 304 -2.59 -25.35 1.01
CA ASP A 304 -1.48 -24.40 1.21
C ASP A 304 -1.79 -23.32 2.27
N TRP A 305 -2.63 -23.66 3.25
CA TRP A 305 -3.00 -22.78 4.35
C TRP A 305 -1.96 -22.87 5.46
N VAL A 306 -1.52 -21.71 5.97
CA VAL A 306 -0.59 -21.66 7.09
C VAL A 306 -1.31 -22.10 8.38
N ILE A 307 -0.94 -23.23 8.94
CA ILE A 307 -1.53 -23.79 10.18
C ILE A 307 -0.63 -23.61 11.41
N GLY A 308 0.62 -23.21 11.20
CA GLY A 308 1.49 -22.84 12.30
C GLY A 308 2.63 -21.91 11.90
N PHE A 309 3.02 -21.05 12.83
CA PHE A 309 4.12 -20.11 12.66
C PHE A 309 4.94 -20.03 13.95
N THR A 310 6.26 -20.05 13.84
CA THR A 310 7.18 -19.83 14.97
C THR A 310 8.01 -18.59 14.68
N ASP A 311 7.92 -17.58 15.54
CA ASP A 311 8.68 -16.34 15.39
C ASP A 311 10.14 -16.47 15.91
N ARG A 312 10.92 -15.40 15.76
CA ARG A 312 12.35 -15.37 16.16
C ARG A 312 12.55 -15.48 17.67
N ASP A 313 11.52 -15.13 18.46
CA ASP A 313 11.49 -15.25 19.91
C ASP A 313 11.01 -16.63 20.38
N LYS A 314 10.79 -17.55 19.43
CA LYS A 314 10.32 -18.93 19.64
C LYS A 314 8.90 -19.01 20.20
N CYS A 315 8.10 -17.96 20.02
CA CYS A 315 6.67 -18.06 20.26
C CYS A 315 6.02 -18.79 19.09
N ASN A 316 5.14 -19.73 19.42
CA ASN A 316 4.43 -20.55 18.46
C ASN A 316 2.98 -20.07 18.32
N GLU A 317 2.57 -19.84 17.09
CA GLU A 317 1.20 -19.56 16.70
C GLU A 317 0.62 -20.80 16.01
N THR A 318 -0.57 -21.22 16.43
CA THR A 318 -1.35 -22.27 15.77
C THR A 318 -2.63 -21.66 15.23
N TYR A 319 -2.94 -21.94 13.97
CA TYR A 319 -4.11 -21.39 13.28
C TYR A 319 -5.14 -22.48 13.01
N GLY A 320 -6.43 -22.11 13.13
CA GLY A 320 -7.56 -22.93 12.74
C GLY A 320 -8.49 -22.14 11.83
N TYR A 321 -9.07 -22.82 10.83
CA TYR A 321 -9.94 -22.24 9.81
C TYR A 321 -11.24 -23.02 9.73
N GLU A 322 -12.37 -22.32 9.78
CA GLU A 322 -13.70 -22.90 9.77
C GLU A 322 -14.64 -22.05 8.93
N VAL A 323 -15.64 -22.69 8.32
CA VAL A 323 -16.65 -22.03 7.49
C VAL A 323 -18.04 -22.26 8.06
N ASP A 324 -18.94 -21.30 7.85
CA ASP A 324 -20.35 -21.50 8.19
C ASP A 324 -20.95 -22.58 7.29
N LYS A 325 -21.72 -23.49 7.88
CA LYS A 325 -22.29 -24.64 7.13
C LYS A 325 -23.39 -24.23 6.14
N LYS A 326 -24.06 -23.10 6.38
CA LYS A 326 -25.16 -22.61 5.55
C LYS A 326 -24.66 -21.62 4.49
N ASP A 327 -23.61 -20.87 4.81
CA ASP A 327 -22.98 -19.92 3.90
C ASP A 327 -21.44 -20.03 3.90
N PRO A 328 -20.87 -21.14 3.38
CA PRO A 328 -19.44 -21.39 3.47
C PRO A 328 -18.58 -20.42 2.64
N LYS A 329 -19.17 -19.70 1.67
CA LYS A 329 -18.47 -18.67 0.88
C LYS A 329 -18.62 -17.28 1.49
N GLY A 330 -19.79 -16.99 2.07
CA GLY A 330 -20.11 -15.67 2.62
C GLY A 330 -19.79 -15.51 4.11
N HIS A 331 -19.60 -16.58 4.88
CA HIS A 331 -19.25 -16.47 6.30
C HIS A 331 -18.26 -17.56 6.73
N PHE A 332 -17.11 -17.14 7.24
CA PHE A 332 -16.08 -18.02 7.76
C PHE A 332 -15.32 -17.34 8.90
N TRP A 333 -14.52 -18.11 9.64
CA TRP A 333 -13.70 -17.57 10.72
C TRP A 333 -12.38 -18.31 10.89
N SER A 334 -11.45 -17.59 11.49
CA SER A 334 -10.12 -18.08 11.81
C SER A 334 -9.84 -17.89 13.29
N THR A 335 -9.09 -18.81 13.88
CA THR A 335 -8.62 -18.72 15.25
C THR A 335 -7.10 -18.78 15.29
N VAL A 336 -6.48 -18.06 16.22
CA VAL A 336 -5.04 -18.13 16.47
C VAL A 336 -4.79 -18.24 17.96
N LYS A 337 -3.90 -19.18 18.32
CA LYS A 337 -3.37 -19.31 19.68
C LYS A 337 -1.87 -19.09 19.65
N LYS A 338 -1.38 -18.09 20.39
CA LYS A 338 0.06 -17.79 20.55
C LYS A 338 0.57 -18.27 21.90
N VAL A 339 1.61 -19.09 21.89
CA VAL A 339 2.27 -19.67 23.07
C VAL A 339 3.75 -19.32 23.06
N CYS A 340 4.21 -18.61 24.09
CA CYS A 340 5.62 -18.29 24.31
C CYS A 340 6.12 -19.08 25.53
N GLY A 341 7.12 -19.95 25.34
CA GLY A 341 7.53 -20.88 26.38
C GLY A 341 6.38 -21.81 26.79
N LYS A 342 5.86 -21.66 28.02
CA LYS A 342 4.72 -22.43 28.53
C LYS A 342 3.43 -21.62 28.65
N GLU A 343 3.48 -20.32 28.35
CA GLU A 343 2.38 -19.39 28.58
C GLU A 343 1.63 -19.11 27.28
N THR A 344 0.30 -19.12 27.35
CA THR A 344 -0.54 -18.62 26.25
C THR A 344 -0.63 -17.11 26.39
N VAL A 345 -0.03 -16.39 25.45
CA VAL A 345 0.05 -14.91 25.48
C VAL A 345 -1.06 -14.24 24.68
N ALA A 346 -1.66 -14.98 23.74
CA ALA A 346 -2.82 -14.50 22.99
C ALA A 346 -3.71 -15.66 22.54
N ASN A 347 -5.01 -15.42 22.58
CA ASN A 347 -6.01 -16.24 21.92
C ASN A 347 -6.97 -15.30 21.18
N SER A 348 -7.14 -15.51 19.88
CA SER A 348 -7.89 -14.57 19.04
C SER A 348 -8.76 -15.28 18.03
N ARG A 349 -9.89 -14.65 17.70
CA ARG A 349 -10.84 -15.11 16.69
C ARG A 349 -11.21 -13.97 15.76
N TYR A 350 -11.22 -14.26 14.47
CA TYR A 350 -11.58 -13.33 13.41
C TYR A 350 -12.70 -13.95 12.57
N GLU A 351 -13.85 -13.32 12.54
CA GLU A 351 -14.98 -13.72 11.70
C GLU A 351 -15.13 -12.75 10.52
N PHE A 352 -15.36 -13.30 9.34
CA PHE A 352 -15.42 -12.56 8.08
C PHE A 352 -16.76 -12.83 7.40
N TRP A 353 -17.46 -11.75 7.01
CA TRP A 353 -18.67 -11.83 6.22
C TRP A 353 -18.45 -11.20 4.85
N HIS A 354 -18.65 -11.98 3.80
CA HIS A 354 -18.66 -11.52 2.42
C HIS A 354 -20.08 -11.49 1.88
N LYS A 355 -20.32 -10.60 0.92
CA LYS A 355 -21.56 -10.54 0.15
C LYS A 355 -21.24 -10.69 -1.32
N GLN A 356 -22.05 -11.46 -2.01
CA GLN A 356 -21.96 -11.54 -3.46
C GLN A 356 -22.68 -10.36 -4.10
N LYS A 357 -21.95 -9.59 -4.90
CA LYS A 357 -22.51 -8.53 -5.75
C LYS A 357 -23.28 -9.13 -6.92
N ALA A 358 -24.09 -8.30 -7.58
CA ALA A 358 -24.87 -8.72 -8.75
C ALA A 358 -24.00 -9.22 -9.92
N ASN A 359 -22.75 -8.78 -10.02
CA ASN A 359 -21.78 -9.21 -11.03
C ASN A 359 -21.08 -10.54 -10.69
N GLY A 360 -21.38 -11.16 -9.54
CA GLY A 360 -20.80 -12.44 -9.09
C GLY A 360 -19.65 -12.30 -8.11
N GLU A 361 -19.05 -11.12 -7.97
CA GLU A 361 -17.90 -10.84 -7.09
C GLU A 361 -18.30 -10.93 -5.60
N TYR A 362 -17.51 -11.63 -4.79
CA TYR A 362 -17.66 -11.61 -3.34
C TYR A 362 -16.82 -10.48 -2.74
N VAL A 363 -17.47 -9.57 -2.01
CA VAL A 363 -16.80 -8.47 -1.31
C VAL A 363 -16.93 -8.58 0.19
N LEU A 364 -15.86 -8.25 0.90
CA LEU A 364 -15.85 -8.20 2.36
C LEU A 364 -16.83 -7.11 2.83
N SER A 365 -17.78 -7.51 3.66
CA SER A 365 -18.85 -6.65 4.17
C SER A 365 -18.73 -6.38 5.67
N ARG A 366 -18.16 -7.31 6.43
CA ARG A 366 -17.93 -7.16 7.87
C ARG A 366 -16.78 -8.02 8.37
N VAL A 367 -16.07 -7.54 9.38
CA VAL A 367 -15.07 -8.30 10.16
C VAL A 367 -15.35 -8.11 11.65
N LEU A 368 -15.38 -9.20 12.40
CA LEU A 368 -15.42 -9.19 13.87
C LEU A 368 -14.15 -9.84 14.40
N SER A 369 -13.36 -9.08 15.14
CA SER A 369 -12.11 -9.51 15.76
C SER A 369 -12.26 -9.52 17.27
N LYS A 370 -11.92 -10.65 17.90
CA LYS A 370 -11.85 -10.80 19.35
C LYS A 370 -10.43 -11.20 19.71
N GLU A 371 -9.73 -10.34 20.43
CA GLU A 371 -8.33 -10.52 20.81
C GLU A 371 -8.21 -10.37 22.32
N ASN A 372 -8.13 -11.49 23.04
CA ASN A 372 -8.25 -11.52 24.49
C ASN A 372 -9.53 -10.79 24.94
N ASP A 373 -9.42 -9.68 25.68
CA ASP A 373 -10.55 -8.87 26.15
C ASP A 373 -10.98 -7.76 25.17
N ASN A 374 -10.27 -7.57 24.05
CA ASN A 374 -10.57 -6.54 23.07
C ASN A 374 -11.49 -7.07 21.96
N GLU A 375 -12.50 -6.29 21.59
CA GLU A 375 -13.39 -6.58 20.47
C GLU A 375 -13.40 -5.41 19.48
N THR A 376 -13.22 -5.73 18.20
CA THR A 376 -13.34 -4.78 17.09
C THR A 376 -14.31 -5.33 16.04
N ASP A 377 -15.31 -4.55 15.65
CA ASP A 377 -16.33 -4.89 14.66
C ASP A 377 -16.38 -3.81 13.58
N ILE A 378 -16.02 -4.19 12.36
CA ILE A 378 -15.89 -3.29 11.23
C ILE A 378 -16.88 -3.72 10.15
N SER A 379 -17.70 -2.79 9.67
CA SER A 379 -18.52 -2.96 8.46
C SER A 379 -17.91 -2.17 7.32
N TYR A 380 -17.99 -2.69 6.10
CA TYR A 380 -17.33 -2.13 4.92
C TYR A 380 -18.33 -1.69 3.85
N HIS A 381 -17.92 -0.69 3.06
CA HIS A 381 -18.66 -0.21 1.91
C HIS A 381 -18.50 -1.18 0.74
N GLU A 382 -19.61 -1.66 0.18
CA GLU A 382 -19.60 -2.73 -0.84
C GLU A 382 -18.83 -2.35 -2.13
N THR A 383 -18.87 -1.09 -2.55
CA THR A 383 -18.06 -0.59 -3.69
C THR A 383 -16.59 -0.30 -3.32
N PHE A 384 -16.35 0.54 -2.31
CA PHE A 384 -15.02 1.08 -2.03
C PHE A 384 -14.13 0.19 -1.15
N GLY A 385 -14.69 -0.84 -0.51
CA GLY A 385 -13.96 -1.68 0.45
C GLY A 385 -13.45 -0.93 1.68
N ARG A 386 -14.00 0.28 1.96
CA ARG A 386 -13.61 1.13 3.10
C ARG A 386 -14.61 1.04 4.25
N PRO A 387 -14.20 1.23 5.52
CA PRO A 387 -15.10 1.10 6.66
C PRO A 387 -16.28 2.08 6.62
N THR A 388 -17.51 1.60 6.80
CA THR A 388 -18.71 2.43 7.03
C THR A 388 -19.03 2.56 8.52
N SER A 389 -18.63 1.58 9.32
CA SER A 389 -18.75 1.60 10.78
C SER A 389 -17.59 0.82 11.40
N ILE A 390 -17.05 1.34 12.49
CA ILE A 390 -16.04 0.68 13.31
C ILE A 390 -16.50 0.79 14.75
N ARG A 391 -16.61 -0.34 15.42
CA ARG A 391 -16.88 -0.41 16.85
C ARG A 391 -15.71 -1.07 17.54
N LYS A 392 -15.04 -0.37 18.46
CA LYS A 392 -13.88 -0.88 19.21
C LYS A 392 -14.14 -0.73 20.70
N ASN A 393 -14.27 -1.83 21.43
CA ASN A 393 -14.51 -1.85 22.89
C ASN A 393 -15.65 -0.91 23.36
N GLY A 394 -16.68 -0.72 22.53
CA GLY A 394 -17.82 0.17 22.80
C GLY A 394 -17.78 1.53 22.08
N ASP A 395 -16.59 2.04 21.72
CA ASP A 395 -16.46 3.26 20.93
C ASP A 395 -16.91 3.01 19.49
N LYS A 396 -17.78 3.89 18.97
CA LYS A 396 -18.32 3.78 17.61
C LYS A 396 -17.88 4.95 16.75
N PHE A 397 -17.39 4.61 15.56
CA PHE A 397 -17.06 5.53 14.48
C PHE A 397 -17.89 5.15 13.26
N THR A 398 -18.47 6.13 12.56
CA THR A 398 -19.15 5.88 11.28
C THR A 398 -18.65 6.81 10.21
N TYR A 399 -18.68 6.34 8.96
CA TYR A 399 -18.19 7.05 7.80
C TYR A 399 -19.26 7.07 6.72
N GLU A 400 -19.41 8.23 6.10
CA GLU A 400 -20.13 8.38 4.84
C GLU A 400 -19.15 8.81 3.76
N TYR A 401 -19.40 8.40 2.53
CA TYR A 401 -18.55 8.70 1.39
C TYR A 401 -19.30 9.54 0.36
N THR A 402 -18.56 10.35 -0.38
CA THR A 402 -19.06 11.01 -1.60
C THR A 402 -19.27 9.94 -2.69
N PRO A 403 -20.05 10.25 -3.76
CA PRO A 403 -20.23 9.31 -4.87
C PRO A 403 -18.91 8.86 -5.53
N ASP A 404 -17.85 9.67 -5.44
CA ASP A 404 -16.51 9.41 -5.95
C ASP A 404 -15.52 8.85 -4.88
N GLY A 405 -16.04 8.36 -3.75
CA GLY A 405 -15.27 7.57 -2.78
C GLY A 405 -14.44 8.36 -1.77
N LEU A 406 -14.55 9.69 -1.73
CA LEU A 406 -13.92 10.53 -0.71
C LEU A 406 -14.72 10.49 0.60
N VAL A 407 -14.09 10.62 1.76
CA VAL A 407 -14.82 10.68 3.04
C VAL A 407 -15.65 11.96 3.05
N LYS A 408 -16.97 11.85 3.20
CA LYS A 408 -17.87 12.99 3.31
C LYS A 408 -18.08 13.40 4.76
N THR A 409 -18.34 12.42 5.62
CA THR A 409 -18.50 12.63 7.06
C THR A 409 -17.82 11.52 7.85
N LYS A 410 -17.29 11.86 9.03
CA LYS A 410 -16.82 10.93 10.05
C LYS A 410 -17.49 11.29 11.37
N ASN A 411 -18.28 10.39 11.93
CA ASN A 411 -18.94 10.60 13.22
C ASN A 411 -18.26 9.77 14.29
N THR A 412 -18.09 10.35 15.47
CA THR A 412 -17.68 9.70 16.72
C THR A 412 -18.76 9.97 17.78
N ALA A 413 -18.59 9.45 19.00
CA ALA A 413 -19.50 9.74 20.10
C ALA A 413 -19.65 11.26 20.36
N ASN A 414 -18.54 11.99 20.26
CA ASN A 414 -18.47 13.39 20.71
C ASN A 414 -18.25 14.38 19.56
N ASN A 415 -17.98 13.92 18.34
CA ASN A 415 -17.67 14.81 17.22
C ASN A 415 -18.30 14.32 15.91
N LYS A 416 -18.75 15.27 15.09
CA LYS A 416 -19.04 15.05 13.67
C LYS A 416 -18.08 15.87 12.82
N LEU A 417 -17.28 15.19 12.01
CA LEU A 417 -16.38 15.80 11.04
C LEU A 417 -17.07 15.80 9.67
N ILE A 418 -17.00 16.93 8.98
CA ILE A 418 -17.55 17.14 7.63
C ILE A 418 -16.43 17.63 6.74
N PHE A 419 -16.24 16.96 5.61
CA PHE A 419 -15.14 17.23 4.68
C PHE A 419 -15.67 17.90 3.42
N GLU A 420 -15.07 19.04 3.08
CA GLU A 420 -15.23 19.71 1.80
C GLU A 420 -13.92 19.59 1.02
N TYR A 421 -14.01 19.41 -0.29
CA TYR A 421 -12.86 19.13 -1.14
C TYR A 421 -12.66 20.19 -2.21
N ASN A 422 -11.40 20.42 -2.59
CA ASN A 422 -11.07 21.13 -3.80
C ASN A 422 -11.57 20.35 -5.03
N ASN A 423 -12.33 21.02 -5.91
CA ASN A 423 -12.98 20.35 -7.05
C ASN A 423 -12.00 19.72 -8.06
N LEU A 424 -10.80 20.30 -8.21
CA LEU A 424 -9.80 19.83 -9.19
C LEU A 424 -8.86 18.81 -8.57
N LEU A 425 -8.30 19.14 -7.41
CA LEU A 425 -7.27 18.33 -6.75
C LEU A 425 -7.85 17.18 -5.93
N LYS A 426 -9.16 17.21 -5.63
CA LYS A 426 -9.84 16.23 -4.78
C LYS A 426 -9.20 16.06 -3.39
N LYS A 427 -8.56 17.11 -2.89
CA LYS A 427 -7.96 17.20 -1.55
C LYS A 427 -8.85 18.02 -0.60
N PRO A 428 -8.87 17.74 0.71
CA PRO A 428 -9.68 18.49 1.66
C PRO A 428 -9.39 19.99 1.59
N SER A 429 -10.37 20.80 1.20
CA SER A 429 -10.27 22.27 1.23
C SER A 429 -10.79 22.86 2.54
N LYS A 430 -11.66 22.13 3.24
CA LYS A 430 -12.14 22.51 4.57
C LYS A 430 -12.59 21.29 5.35
N VAL A 431 -12.27 21.25 6.64
CA VAL A 431 -12.80 20.26 7.58
C VAL A 431 -13.54 21.00 8.68
N ILE A 432 -14.82 20.69 8.87
CA ILE A 432 -15.66 21.23 9.94
C ILE A 432 -15.79 20.16 11.02
N VAL A 433 -15.54 20.54 12.27
CA VAL A 433 -15.68 19.68 13.44
C VAL A 433 -16.79 20.22 14.31
N GLU A 434 -17.92 19.52 14.36
CA GLU A 434 -19.04 19.80 15.25
C GLU A 434 -18.88 18.97 16.52
N ALA A 435 -18.60 19.60 17.66
CA ALA A 435 -18.61 18.90 18.95
C ALA A 435 -20.05 18.66 19.39
N LEU A 436 -20.31 17.48 19.94
CA LEU A 436 -21.62 16.98 20.34
C LEU A 436 -21.63 16.75 21.86
N ASN A 437 -22.78 16.98 22.50
CA ASN A 437 -23.00 16.51 23.86
C ASN A 437 -23.52 15.07 23.89
N ASP A 438 -23.71 14.51 25.08
CA ASP A 438 -24.21 13.14 25.31
C ASP A 438 -25.58 12.85 24.66
N LYS A 439 -26.36 13.89 24.31
CA LYS A 439 -27.64 13.78 23.60
C LYS A 439 -27.50 13.88 22.08
N GLY A 440 -26.27 13.91 21.56
CA GLY A 440 -25.96 14.08 20.14
C GLY A 440 -26.24 15.49 19.61
N LYS A 441 -26.50 16.48 20.48
CA LYS A 441 -26.75 17.85 20.06
C LYS A 441 -25.44 18.61 19.93
N LYS A 442 -25.28 19.34 18.83
CA LYS A 442 -24.15 20.24 18.60
C LYS A 442 -24.00 21.29 19.70
N VAL A 443 -22.81 21.37 20.28
CA VAL A 443 -22.44 22.35 21.31
C VAL A 443 -21.45 23.39 20.81
N SER A 444 -20.58 23.04 19.85
CA SER A 444 -19.65 23.98 19.24
C SER A 444 -19.29 23.56 17.81
N THR A 445 -18.67 24.48 17.08
CA THR A 445 -18.18 24.22 15.72
C THR A 445 -16.81 24.83 15.58
N LYS A 446 -15.83 24.02 15.19
CA LYS A 446 -14.52 24.45 14.73
C LYS A 446 -14.36 24.13 13.26
N PHE A 447 -13.45 24.82 12.58
CA PHE A 447 -13.11 24.45 11.21
C PHE A 447 -11.63 24.69 10.94
N THR A 448 -11.10 23.96 9.98
CA THR A 448 -9.82 24.25 9.33
C THR A 448 -10.04 24.39 7.84
N MET A 449 -9.45 25.42 7.22
CA MET A 449 -9.42 25.62 5.77
C MET A 449 -8.01 25.36 5.24
N PHE A 450 -7.94 24.82 4.03
CA PHE A 450 -6.71 24.47 3.34
C PHE A 450 -6.72 25.06 1.92
N GLN A 451 -5.57 25.54 1.48
CA GLN A 451 -5.35 25.87 0.08
C GLN A 451 -4.09 25.16 -0.41
N TYR A 452 -4.07 24.91 -1.72
CA TYR A 452 -2.98 24.19 -2.35
C TYR A 452 -2.43 24.99 -3.52
N ASP A 453 -1.15 24.80 -3.82
CA ASP A 453 -0.58 25.23 -5.08
C ASP A 453 -1.10 24.37 -6.26
N THR A 454 -0.69 24.70 -7.49
CA THR A 454 -1.10 23.98 -8.69
C THR A 454 -0.59 22.54 -8.77
N LYS A 455 0.41 22.17 -7.95
CA LYS A 455 0.94 20.81 -7.81
C LYS A 455 0.27 20.04 -6.66
N GLY A 456 -0.67 20.64 -5.93
CA GLY A 456 -1.32 20.01 -4.78
C GLY A 456 -0.49 20.00 -3.50
N ASN A 457 0.55 20.84 -3.38
CA ASN A 457 1.22 21.09 -2.11
C ASN A 457 0.42 22.08 -1.27
N LEU A 458 0.36 21.86 0.05
CA LEU A 458 -0.39 22.72 0.96
C LEU A 458 0.26 24.11 1.00
N SER A 459 -0.33 25.13 0.39
CA SER A 459 0.25 26.48 0.39
C SER A 459 -0.20 27.31 1.60
N PHE A 460 -1.36 26.97 2.17
CA PHE A 460 -1.97 27.70 3.27
C PHE A 460 -2.85 26.77 4.11
N ALA A 461 -2.83 26.95 5.43
CA ALA A 461 -3.85 26.40 6.31
C ALA A 461 -4.21 27.38 7.43
N GLN A 462 -5.48 27.40 7.83
CA GLN A 462 -5.97 28.24 8.91
C GLN A 462 -7.10 27.55 9.67
N ASN A 463 -7.06 27.58 11.00
CA ASN A 463 -8.16 27.09 11.83
C ASN A 463 -9.02 28.24 12.40
N SER A 464 -10.17 27.87 12.95
CA SER A 464 -11.14 28.80 13.54
C SER A 464 -10.62 29.52 14.80
N ASP A 465 -9.55 29.00 15.42
CA ASP A 465 -8.91 29.61 16.59
C ASP A 465 -7.91 30.73 16.17
N GLY A 466 -7.78 30.99 14.86
CA GLY A 466 -6.94 32.05 14.31
C GLY A 466 -5.49 31.64 14.05
N GLN A 467 -5.11 30.39 14.32
CA GLN A 467 -3.80 29.87 13.93
C GLN A 467 -3.75 29.74 12.41
N LYS A 468 -2.63 30.15 11.83
CA LYS A 468 -2.44 30.27 10.39
C LYS A 468 -1.03 29.85 10.03
N ILE A 469 -0.90 29.18 8.89
CA ILE A 469 0.40 28.87 8.31
C ILE A 469 0.38 29.07 6.80
N GLU A 470 1.49 29.61 6.28
CA GLU A 470 1.77 29.67 4.85
C GLU A 470 3.04 28.87 4.57
N LEU A 471 3.02 28.09 3.50
CA LEU A 471 4.13 27.23 3.11
C LEU A 471 4.58 27.56 1.70
N SER A 472 5.88 27.51 1.48
CA SER A 472 6.47 27.56 0.14
C SER A 472 7.34 26.35 -0.09
N TYR A 473 7.45 25.95 -1.35
CA TYR A 473 8.15 24.75 -1.76
C TYR A 473 9.18 25.07 -2.84
N ASP A 474 10.24 24.27 -2.91
CA ASP A 474 11.08 24.24 -4.10
C ASP A 474 10.43 23.45 -5.24
N HIS A 475 11.13 23.37 -6.38
CA HIS A 475 10.62 22.66 -7.55
C HIS A 475 10.42 21.15 -7.31
N ARG A 476 11.09 20.57 -6.30
CA ARG A 476 10.97 19.15 -5.91
C ARG A 476 9.93 18.92 -4.82
N GLY A 477 9.23 19.96 -4.36
CA GLY A 477 8.16 19.84 -3.38
C GLY A 477 8.60 19.81 -1.92
N ARG A 478 9.84 20.24 -1.61
CA ARG A 478 10.33 20.32 -0.23
C ARG A 478 10.02 21.69 0.35
N ILE A 479 9.63 21.74 1.62
CA ILE A 479 9.24 22.99 2.29
C ILE A 479 10.46 23.90 2.41
N THR A 480 10.49 25.03 1.70
CA THR A 480 11.58 26.01 1.78
C THR A 480 11.28 27.15 2.75
N LYS A 481 10.00 27.39 3.04
CA LYS A 481 9.57 28.47 3.92
C LYS A 481 8.28 28.11 4.64
N ILE A 482 8.22 28.48 5.92
CA ILE A 482 7.02 28.44 6.74
C ILE A 482 6.82 29.81 7.37
N ILE A 483 5.60 30.35 7.32
CA ILE A 483 5.21 31.59 7.98
C ILE A 483 4.02 31.31 8.89
N ASP A 484 4.16 31.57 10.19
CA ASP A 484 3.06 31.40 11.15
C ASP A 484 2.15 32.65 11.27
N GLN A 485 1.11 32.57 12.09
CA GLN A 485 0.17 33.68 12.34
C GLN A 485 0.84 34.93 12.93
N ALA A 486 1.96 34.77 13.64
CA ALA A 486 2.75 35.86 14.20
C ALA A 486 3.79 36.40 13.21
N LYS A 487 3.72 35.99 11.94
CA LYS A 487 4.67 36.30 10.86
C LYS A 487 6.10 35.82 11.16
N LYS A 488 6.27 34.86 12.07
CA LYS A 488 7.58 34.22 12.27
C LYS A 488 7.88 33.37 11.05
N ILE A 489 9.10 33.50 10.56
CA ILE A 489 9.55 32.83 9.35
C ILE A 489 10.56 31.75 9.73
N VAL A 490 10.32 30.53 9.27
CA VAL A 490 11.32 29.47 9.20
C VAL A 490 11.71 29.30 7.73
N LYS A 491 13.00 29.29 7.43
CA LYS A 491 13.51 28.95 6.10
C LYS A 491 14.33 27.68 6.17
N LEU A 492 14.18 26.83 5.15
CA LEU A 492 14.93 25.60 4.99
C LEU A 492 15.65 25.61 3.64
N GLU A 493 16.91 25.22 3.67
CA GLU A 493 17.73 24.96 2.49
C GLU A 493 18.18 23.49 2.56
N TYR A 494 18.30 22.86 1.40
CA TYR A 494 18.53 21.41 1.29
C TYR A 494 19.79 21.12 0.49
N GLU A 495 20.47 20.02 0.87
CA GLU A 495 21.46 19.38 0.01
C GLU A 495 20.73 18.48 -0.99
N GLU A 496 20.95 18.75 -2.28
CA GLU A 496 20.36 17.99 -3.37
C GLU A 496 20.75 16.51 -3.32
N LYS A 497 22.01 16.21 -3.00
CA LYS A 497 22.53 14.85 -3.04
C LYS A 497 21.84 13.89 -2.07
N TYR A 498 21.54 14.35 -0.85
CA TYR A 498 20.96 13.51 0.21
C TYR A 498 19.50 13.80 0.48
N ASN A 499 18.94 14.81 -0.20
CA ASN A 499 17.59 15.29 0.06
C ASN A 499 17.33 15.72 1.53
N LYS A 500 18.37 16.21 2.23
CA LYS A 500 18.30 16.53 3.66
C LYS A 500 18.55 18.04 3.91
N PRO A 501 17.94 18.64 4.94
CA PRO A 501 18.13 20.06 5.25
C PRO A 501 19.58 20.39 5.65
N VAL A 502 20.23 21.33 4.97
CA VAL A 502 21.57 21.82 5.33
C VAL A 502 21.55 23.10 6.13
N VAL A 503 20.51 23.92 5.98
CA VAL A 503 20.33 25.14 6.76
C VAL A 503 18.87 25.24 7.18
N VAL A 504 18.65 25.41 8.48
CA VAL A 504 17.36 25.81 9.03
C VAL A 504 17.56 27.14 9.71
N SER A 505 16.88 28.19 9.26
CA SER A 505 17.08 29.54 9.80
C SER A 505 15.78 30.20 10.24
N ARG A 506 15.91 31.00 11.29
CA ARG A 506 14.90 31.98 11.71
C ARG A 506 15.52 33.36 11.50
N PRO A 507 15.10 34.11 10.45
CA PRO A 507 15.61 35.45 10.20
C PRO A 507 15.47 36.34 11.44
N GLY A 508 16.57 36.95 11.89
CA GLY A 508 16.64 37.75 13.12
C GLY A 508 16.80 36.97 14.43
N LEU A 509 17.08 35.66 14.39
CA LEU A 509 17.49 34.87 15.57
C LEU A 509 18.79 34.10 15.32
N GLY A 510 18.89 33.40 14.19
CA GLY A 510 20.05 32.57 13.90
C GLY A 510 19.74 31.44 12.93
N SER A 511 20.69 30.52 12.79
CA SER A 511 20.60 29.37 11.91
C SER A 511 21.22 28.12 12.53
N ILE A 512 20.68 26.96 12.17
CA ILE A 512 21.26 25.65 12.40
C ILE A 512 21.79 25.16 11.05
N LYS A 513 23.08 24.88 10.98
CA LYS A 513 23.73 24.30 9.79
C LYS A 513 24.03 22.84 10.03
N VAL A 514 23.68 21.98 9.09
CA VAL A 514 23.91 20.53 9.16
C VAL A 514 24.76 20.10 7.98
N SER A 515 25.76 19.26 8.25
CA SER A 515 26.56 18.60 7.22
C SER A 515 26.40 17.09 7.33
N TYR A 516 26.55 16.41 6.20
CA TYR A 516 26.31 14.98 6.07
C TYR A 516 27.56 14.24 5.60
N LYS A 517 27.75 13.03 6.10
CA LYS A 517 28.76 12.08 5.61
C LYS A 517 28.38 11.57 4.21
N PRO A 518 29.30 10.94 3.45
CA PRO A 518 29.01 10.38 2.14
C PRO A 518 27.85 9.37 2.08
N ASN A 519 27.57 8.69 3.21
CA ASN A 519 26.46 7.75 3.37
C ASN A 519 25.13 8.42 3.77
N GLY A 520 25.09 9.76 3.89
CA GLY A 520 23.88 10.51 4.25
C GLY A 520 23.62 10.67 5.75
N ASP A 521 24.47 10.12 6.62
CA ASP A 521 24.38 10.33 8.06
C ASP A 521 24.82 11.75 8.46
N ILE A 522 24.30 12.27 9.57
CA ILE A 522 24.75 13.56 10.10
C ILE A 522 26.24 13.46 10.48
N ASN A 523 27.03 14.39 9.94
CA ASN A 523 28.43 14.55 10.27
C ASN A 523 28.61 15.58 11.39
N LYS A 524 28.04 16.77 11.23
CA LYS A 524 28.16 17.88 12.17
C LYS A 524 26.93 18.77 12.12
N VAL A 525 26.52 19.24 13.29
CA VAL A 525 25.53 20.31 13.47
C VAL A 525 26.25 21.52 14.06
N ASP A 526 26.12 22.68 13.42
CA ASP A 526 26.72 23.94 13.86
C ASP A 526 25.62 25.00 14.08
N SER A 527 25.54 25.53 15.30
CA SER A 527 24.60 26.58 15.64
C SER A 527 25.00 27.34 16.90
N LYS A 528 25.27 28.64 16.77
CA LYS A 528 25.58 29.53 17.91
C LYS A 528 24.35 29.78 18.79
N GLU A 529 23.18 29.94 18.17
CA GLU A 529 21.89 30.18 18.83
C GLU A 529 20.98 28.93 18.86
N GLY A 530 21.57 27.75 18.62
CA GLY A 530 20.89 26.49 18.28
C GLY A 530 19.68 26.11 19.12
N PRO A 531 19.75 26.14 20.47
CA PRO A 531 18.59 25.78 21.28
C PRO A 531 17.37 26.68 21.06
N SER A 532 17.59 27.99 20.91
CA SER A 532 16.51 28.96 20.69
C SER A 532 15.91 28.84 19.29
N VAL A 533 16.74 28.61 18.26
CA VAL A 533 16.30 28.38 16.88
C VAL A 533 15.51 27.08 16.80
N ALA A 534 16.04 25.99 17.37
CA ALA A 534 15.39 24.68 17.36
C ALA A 534 14.01 24.73 18.03
N MET A 535 13.90 25.39 19.19
CA MET A 535 12.63 25.54 19.90
C MET A 535 11.58 26.29 19.07
N GLN A 536 11.96 27.40 18.41
CA GLN A 536 11.02 28.15 17.57
C GLN A 536 10.62 27.37 16.32
N VAL A 537 11.57 26.69 15.67
CA VAL A 537 11.29 25.81 14.54
C VAL A 537 10.31 24.71 14.94
N ALA A 538 10.56 24.00 16.04
CA ALA A 538 9.68 22.96 16.55
C ALA A 538 8.28 23.50 16.85
N SER A 539 8.17 24.68 17.48
CA SER A 539 6.89 25.33 17.74
C SER A 539 6.11 25.64 16.45
N THR A 540 6.78 26.09 15.38
CA THR A 540 6.15 26.35 14.09
C THR A 540 5.66 25.05 13.43
N PHE A 541 6.45 23.98 13.49
CA PHE A 541 6.04 22.66 12.99
C PHE A 541 4.88 22.05 13.81
N ASN A 542 4.88 22.19 15.13
CA ASN A 542 3.75 21.74 15.95
C ASN A 542 2.47 22.50 15.59
N THR A 543 2.57 23.81 15.36
CA THR A 543 1.43 24.60 14.88
C THR A 543 0.92 24.10 13.52
N LEU A 544 1.81 23.75 12.60
CA LEU A 544 1.43 23.11 11.33
C LEU A 544 0.65 21.82 11.58
N LEU A 545 1.20 20.92 12.39
CA LEU A 545 0.60 19.62 12.70
C LEU A 545 -0.78 19.78 13.35
N ASP A 546 -0.92 20.70 14.30
CA ASP A 546 -2.18 20.99 14.98
C ASP A 546 -3.26 21.49 14.00
N ILE A 547 -2.89 22.39 13.09
CA ILE A 547 -3.83 22.92 12.10
C ILE A 547 -4.28 21.81 11.14
N ILE A 548 -3.37 20.97 10.64
CA ILE A 548 -3.69 19.96 9.63
C ILE A 548 -4.31 18.68 10.20
N ALA A 549 -4.20 18.44 11.51
CA ALA A 549 -4.68 17.23 12.17
C ALA A 549 -6.11 16.81 11.78
N PRO A 550 -7.11 17.72 11.69
CA PRO A 550 -8.47 17.32 11.31
C PRO A 550 -8.58 16.69 9.92
N ALA A 551 -7.70 17.05 8.98
CA ALA A 551 -7.67 16.47 7.64
C ALA A 551 -6.81 15.19 7.55
N THR A 552 -5.90 14.96 8.49
CA THR A 552 -5.05 13.76 8.52
C THR A 552 -5.59 12.66 9.43
N GLN A 553 -6.60 12.95 10.25
CA GLN A 553 -7.30 11.95 11.09
C GLN A 553 -8.09 10.89 10.31
N GLU A 554 -8.07 10.93 8.98
CA GLU A 554 -8.47 9.81 8.10
C GLU A 554 -7.48 8.64 8.16
N LEU A 555 -6.20 8.90 8.51
CA LEU A 555 -5.10 7.95 8.36
C LEU A 555 -4.85 7.05 9.58
N PHE A 556 -5.62 7.19 10.66
CA PHE A 556 -5.44 6.40 11.87
C PHE A 556 -6.55 5.36 11.99
N LEU A 557 -6.24 4.16 11.49
CA LEU A 557 -6.77 2.89 11.96
C LEU A 557 -5.62 1.99 12.39
#